data_AF-A0A2M8N4V8-F1
#
_entry.id   AF-A0A2M8N4V8-F1
#
_cell.length_a   1.000
_cell.length_b   1.000
_cell.length_c   1.000
_cell.angle_alpha   90.00
_cell.angle_beta   90.00
_cell.angle_gamma   90.00
#
_symmetry.space_group_name_H-M   'P 1'
#
loop_
_entity.id
_entity.type
_entity.pdbx_description
1 polymer ?
#
loop_
_entity_poly.entity_id
_entity_poly.type
_entity_poly.pdbx_seq_one_letter_code
_entity_poly.pdbx_strand_id
1 'polypeptide(L)'
;MGAWVGSFLFPLFRITSFFMVIPVIGTQLIPMRVRMSLAFVVTILVAPVVPSVAPIDAVSLNALFIVIQQVLIGSLLGFLFVMLMQLFVVAGQMIAMQMGLGFASMVDPTNGVSVP
;
A
#
# COMPACT_ATOMS: atom_id res chain seq x y z
N MET A 1 6.85 -17.97 25.87
CA MET A 1 5.74 -17.78 24.91
C MET A 1 5.77 -16.41 24.21
N GLY A 2 6.21 -15.32 24.86
CA GLY A 2 6.25 -13.98 24.25
C GLY A 2 7.18 -13.80 23.04
N ALA A 3 8.31 -14.51 22.99
CA ALA A 3 9.29 -14.38 21.90
C ALA A 3 8.74 -14.78 20.51
N TRP A 4 7.93 -15.85 20.46
CA TRP A 4 7.32 -16.31 19.21
C TRP A 4 6.22 -15.37 18.73
N VAL A 5 5.44 -14.81 19.66
CA VAL A 5 4.37 -13.86 19.33
C VAL A 5 4.98 -12.56 18.80
N GLY A 6 6.00 -12.00 19.46
CA GLY A 6 6.67 -10.79 18.96
C GLY A 6 7.32 -10.98 17.58
N SER A 7 7.93 -12.14 17.34
CA SER A 7 8.58 -12.46 16.05
C SER A 7 7.60 -12.57 14.88
N PHE A 8 6.35 -12.98 15.12
CA PHE A 8 5.33 -13.08 14.07
C PHE A 8 4.42 -11.85 13.97
N LEU A 9 4.08 -11.24 15.11
CA LEU A 9 3.09 -10.17 15.20
C LEU A 9 3.60 -8.86 14.57
N PHE A 10 4.86 -8.49 14.81
CA PHE A 10 5.41 -7.24 14.26
C PHE A 10 5.54 -7.27 12.72
N PRO A 11 6.09 -8.34 12.09
CA PRO A 11 6.09 -8.45 10.64
C PRO A 11 4.68 -8.52 10.05
N LEU A 12 3.72 -9.16 10.74
CA LEU A 12 2.32 -9.20 10.30
C LEU A 12 1.74 -7.79 10.16
N PHE A 13 1.87 -6.95 11.20
CA PHE A 13 1.37 -5.58 11.16
C PHE A 13 2.01 -4.72 10.06
N ARG A 14 3.32 -4.87 9.84
CA ARG A 14 4.03 -4.16 8.77
C ARG A 14 3.58 -4.58 7.36
N ILE A 15 3.44 -5.90 7.13
CA ILE A 15 3.07 -6.44 5.81
C ILE A 15 1.60 -6.13 5.50
N THR A 16 0.72 -6.27 6.49
CA THR A 16 -0.70 -5.93 6.34
C THR A 16 -0.91 -4.45 6.07
N SER A 17 -0.24 -3.55 6.82
CA SER A 17 -0.34 -2.11 6.56
C SER A 17 0.25 -1.72 5.21
N PHE A 18 1.33 -2.37 4.76
CA PHE A 18 1.89 -2.17 3.43
C PHE A 18 0.92 -2.60 2.31
N PHE A 19 0.32 -3.79 2.40
CA PHE A 19 -0.63 -4.29 1.40
C PHE A 19 -1.95 -3.51 1.36
N MET A 20 -2.32 -2.83 2.45
CA MET A 20 -3.47 -1.92 2.44
C MET A 20 -3.23 -0.68 1.57
N VAL A 21 -2.00 -0.18 1.51
CA VAL A 21 -1.68 1.11 0.87
C VAL A 21 -1.17 0.95 -0.57
N ILE A 22 -0.48 -0.14 -0.90
CA ILE A 22 0.14 -0.33 -2.23
C ILE A 22 -0.93 -0.29 -3.36
N PRO A 23 -0.72 0.46 -4.46
CA PRO A 23 -1.76 0.65 -5.48
C PRO A 23 -2.07 -0.61 -6.30
N VAL A 24 -1.16 -1.59 -6.37
CA VAL A 24 -1.39 -2.83 -7.14
C VAL A 24 -2.36 -3.77 -6.41
N ILE A 25 -2.10 -4.03 -5.13
CA ILE A 25 -2.85 -5.02 -4.30
C ILE A 25 -3.91 -4.34 -3.42
N GLY A 26 -3.72 -3.06 -3.10
CA GLY A 26 -4.60 -2.25 -2.26
C GLY A 26 -5.89 -1.80 -2.93
N THR A 27 -6.01 -1.94 -4.25
CA THR A 27 -7.22 -1.58 -5.02
C THR A 27 -8.42 -2.44 -4.68
N GLN A 28 -9.62 -1.91 -4.92
CA GLN A 28 -10.88 -2.64 -4.74
C GLN A 28 -11.01 -3.89 -5.64
N LEU A 29 -10.09 -4.07 -6.59
CA LEU A 29 -10.00 -5.25 -7.45
C LEU A 29 -9.77 -6.55 -6.66
N ILE A 30 -9.06 -6.46 -5.52
CA ILE A 30 -8.80 -7.63 -4.66
C ILE A 30 -9.67 -7.52 -3.40
N PRO A 31 -10.58 -8.48 -3.15
CA PRO A 31 -11.40 -8.51 -1.95
C PRO A 31 -10.54 -8.51 -0.69
N MET A 32 -11.00 -7.78 0.33
CA MET A 32 -10.28 -7.61 1.61
C MET A 32 -9.87 -8.96 2.25
N ARG A 33 -10.70 -10.00 2.08
CA ARG A 33 -10.44 -11.36 2.58
C ARG A 33 -9.22 -12.00 1.90
N VAL A 34 -9.11 -11.89 0.58
CA VAL A 34 -8.00 -12.43 -0.20
C VAL A 34 -6.71 -11.68 0.16
N ARG A 35 -6.79 -10.35 0.29
CA ARG A 35 -5.65 -9.51 0.71
C ARG A 35 -5.12 -9.87 2.09
N MET A 36 -6.00 -10.05 3.07
CA MET A 36 -5.63 -10.50 4.41
C MET A 36 -4.97 -11.89 4.39
N SER A 37 -5.53 -12.83 3.62
CA SER A 37 -4.93 -14.17 3.48
C SER A 37 -3.55 -14.13 2.82
N LEU A 38 -3.36 -13.30 1.79
CA LEU A 38 -2.07 -13.09 1.14
C LEU A 38 -1.05 -12.50 2.11
N ALA A 39 -1.43 -11.46 2.87
CA ALA A 39 -0.56 -10.85 3.87
C ALA A 39 -0.12 -11.88 4.91
N PHE A 40 -1.05 -12.71 5.38
CA PHE A 40 -0.75 -13.76 6.36
C PHE A 40 0.22 -14.82 5.82
N VAL A 41 0.01 -15.29 4.58
CA VAL A 41 0.91 -16.25 3.93
C VAL A 41 2.31 -15.65 3.75
N VAL A 42 2.40 -14.40 3.30
CA VAL A 42 3.68 -13.69 3.13
C VAL A 42 4.38 -13.52 4.49
N THR A 43 3.64 -13.19 5.54
CA THR A 43 4.21 -13.10 6.90
C THR A 43 4.79 -14.44 7.35
N ILE A 44 4.12 -15.57 7.12
CA ILE A 44 4.64 -16.89 7.49
C ILE A 44 5.95 -17.20 6.75
N LEU A 45 6.04 -16.85 5.48
CA LEU A 45 7.25 -17.07 4.68
C LEU A 45 8.42 -16.17 5.11
N VAL A 46 8.13 -14.93 5.54
CA VAL A 46 9.15 -13.95 5.94
C VAL A 46 9.58 -14.12 7.41
N ALA A 47 8.68 -14.60 8.28
CA ALA A 47 8.94 -14.80 9.71
C ALA A 47 10.26 -15.52 10.05
N PRO A 48 10.65 -16.64 9.39
CA PRO A 48 11.91 -17.33 9.72
C PRO A 48 13.17 -16.60 9.23
N VAL A 49 13.04 -15.62 8.33
CA VAL A 49 14.16 -14.85 7.78
C VAL A 49 14.53 -13.66 8.68
N VAL A 50 13.59 -13.20 9.50
CA VAL A 50 13.80 -12.06 10.40
C VAL A 50 14.51 -12.54 11.67
N PRO A 51 15.67 -11.95 12.05
CA PRO A 51 16.33 -12.26 13.31
C PRO A 51 15.38 -12.05 14.49
N SER A 52 15.37 -12.99 15.44
CA SER A 52 14.51 -12.88 16.62
C SER A 52 14.84 -11.61 17.39
N VAL A 53 13.92 -10.65 17.37
CA VAL A 53 14.00 -9.46 18.23
C VAL A 53 13.84 -9.93 19.68
N ALA A 54 14.57 -9.27 20.60
CA ALA A 54 14.57 -9.57 22.03
C ALA A 54 13.14 -9.87 22.54
N PRO A 55 12.98 -10.78 23.52
CA PRO A 55 11.67 -11.14 24.06
C PRO A 55 11.08 -9.96 24.81
N ILE A 56 10.46 -9.04 24.08
CA ILE A 56 9.66 -7.97 24.61
C ILE A 56 8.32 -8.60 24.96
N ASP A 57 7.88 -8.43 26.20
CA ASP A 57 6.55 -8.88 26.59
C ASP A 57 5.51 -8.23 25.68
N ALA A 58 4.79 -9.08 24.93
CA ALA A 58 3.79 -8.67 23.95
C ALA A 58 2.62 -7.86 24.57
N VAL A 59 2.53 -7.84 25.90
CA VAL A 59 1.49 -7.15 26.70
C VAL A 59 2.10 -5.96 27.49
N SER A 60 3.23 -5.42 27.04
CA SER A 60 3.83 -4.20 27.63
C SER A 60 3.39 -2.95 26.86
N LEU A 61 3.34 -1.79 27.54
CA LEU A 61 3.10 -0.49 26.89
C LEU A 61 4.07 -0.22 25.72
N ASN A 62 5.29 -0.76 25.82
CA ASN A 62 6.34 -0.64 24.81
C ASN A 62 5.97 -1.40 23.52
N ALA A 63 5.37 -2.60 23.63
CA ALA A 63 4.91 -3.36 22.47
C ALA A 63 3.86 -2.59 21.64
N LEU A 64 2.97 -1.84 22.29
CA LEU A 64 1.97 -1.01 21.60
C LEU A 64 2.63 0.11 20.78
N PHE A 65 3.62 0.80 21.35
CA PHE A 65 4.41 1.79 20.61
C PHE A 65 5.13 1.18 19.40
N ILE A 66 5.70 -0.01 19.55
CA ILE A 66 6.35 -0.72 18.44
C ILE A 66 5.35 -1.09 17.34
N VAL A 67 4.15 -1.58 17.68
CA VAL A 67 3.11 -1.89 16.69
C VAL A 67 2.74 -0.65 15.88
N ILE A 68 2.52 0.50 16.54
CA ILE A 68 2.23 1.76 15.86
C ILE A 68 3.37 2.10 14.89
N GLN A 69 4.62 1.99 15.33
CA GLN A 69 5.78 2.23 14.48
C GLN A 69 5.81 1.29 13.26
N GLN A 70 5.51 0.00 13.44
CA GLN A 70 5.49 -0.97 12.33
C GLN A 70 4.39 -0.67 11.31
N VAL A 71 3.19 -0.30 11.79
CA VAL A 71 2.08 0.11 10.92
C VAL A 71 2.48 1.34 10.11
N LEU A 72 3.10 2.33 10.77
CA LEU A 72 3.56 3.58 10.15
C LEU A 72 4.68 3.35 9.13
N ILE A 73 5.64 2.47 9.42
CA ILE A 73 6.68 2.08 8.45
C ILE A 73 6.06 1.39 7.24
N GLY A 74 5.14 0.44 7.45
CA GLY A 74 4.49 -0.27 6.35
C GLY A 74 3.61 0.65 5.49
N SER A 75 2.88 1.59 6.10
CA SER A 75 2.05 2.55 5.36
C SER A 75 2.90 3.56 4.60
N LEU A 76 3.99 4.07 5.17
CA LEU A 76 4.94 4.95 4.47
C LEU A 76 5.58 4.24 3.27
N LEU A 77 5.99 2.97 3.43
CA LEU A 77 6.51 2.18 2.30
C LEU A 77 5.46 2.02 1.20
N GLY A 78 4.20 1.75 1.55
CA GLY A 78 3.13 1.67 0.57
C GLY A 78 2.88 3.02 -0.13
N PHE A 79 2.95 4.12 0.62
CA PHE A 79 2.75 5.47 0.11
C PHE A 79 3.83 5.88 -0.90
N LEU A 80 5.08 5.48 -0.69
CA LEU A 80 6.15 5.68 -1.67
C LEU A 80 5.85 4.99 -3.00
N PHE A 81 5.28 3.76 -2.96
CA PHE A 81 4.84 3.07 -4.17
C PHE A 81 3.66 3.77 -4.85
N VAL A 82 2.73 4.35 -4.08
CA VAL A 82 1.65 5.18 -4.64
C VAL A 82 2.23 6.38 -5.38
N MET A 83 3.18 7.11 -4.79
CA MET A 83 3.84 8.23 -5.47
C MET A 83 4.56 7.79 -6.74
N LEU A 84 5.28 6.67 -6.68
CA LEU A 84 5.98 6.13 -7.84
C LEU A 84 5.01 5.82 -8.97
N MET A 85 3.83 5.25 -8.68
CA MET A 85 2.82 5.00 -9.71
C MET A 85 2.18 6.28 -10.22
N GLN A 86 1.94 7.26 -9.34
CA GLN A 86 1.43 8.56 -9.71
C GLN A 86 2.35 9.29 -10.70
N LEU A 87 3.67 9.12 -10.56
CA LEU A 87 4.64 9.67 -11.50
C LEU A 87 4.38 9.20 -12.95
N PHE A 88 4.12 7.91 -13.14
CA PHE A 88 3.79 7.36 -14.46
C PHE A 88 2.45 7.85 -14.99
N VAL A 89 1.44 7.97 -14.12
CA VAL A 89 0.12 8.50 -14.49
C VAL A 89 0.26 9.94 -14.99
N VAL A 90 0.96 10.80 -14.24
CA VAL A 90 1.17 12.20 -14.61
C VAL A 90 2.01 12.30 -15.88
N ALA A 91 3.08 11.51 -16.02
CA ALA A 91 3.89 11.48 -17.24
C ALA A 91 3.05 11.07 -18.47
N GLY A 92 2.20 10.06 -18.34
CA GLY A 92 1.27 9.64 -19.39
C GLY A 92 0.25 10.73 -19.76
N GLN A 93 -0.29 11.42 -18.75
CA GLN A 93 -1.18 12.57 -18.95
C GLN A 93 -0.47 13.72 -19.69
N MET A 94 0.79 14.02 -19.35
CA MET A 94 1.58 15.05 -20.04
C MET A 94 1.84 14.70 -21.51
N ILE A 95 2.15 13.43 -21.81
CA ILE A 95 2.34 12.96 -23.20
C ILE A 95 1.02 13.02 -23.97
N ALA A 96 -0.09 12.56 -23.39
CA ALA A 96 -1.42 12.62 -24.00
C ALA A 96 -1.86 14.06 -24.34
N MET A 97 -1.58 15.00 -23.44
CA MET A 97 -1.85 16.41 -23.66
C MET A 97 -1.04 16.98 -24.85
N GLN A 98 0.23 16.57 -24.98
CA GLN A 98 1.08 16.98 -26.10
C GLN A 98 0.66 16.34 -27.45
N MET A 99 0.06 15.14 -27.43
CA MET A 99 -0.50 14.51 -28.63
C MET A 99 -1.82 15.15 -29.12
N GLY A 100 -2.27 16.25 -28.51
CA GLY A 100 -3.46 16.99 -28.93
C GLY A 100 -4.78 16.45 -28.39
N LEU A 101 -4.76 15.38 -27.57
CA LEU A 101 -5.96 14.86 -26.89
C LEU A 101 -6.52 15.86 -25.84
N GLY A 102 -5.72 16.84 -25.42
CA GLY A 102 -6.20 17.98 -24.63
C GLY A 102 -7.21 18.87 -25.37
N PHE A 103 -7.11 18.96 -26.72
CA PHE A 103 -8.12 19.62 -27.55
C PHE A 103 -9.38 18.77 -27.69
N ALA A 104 -9.26 17.44 -27.67
CA ALA A 104 -10.43 16.55 -27.65
C ALA A 104 -11.25 16.72 -26.36
N SER A 105 -10.63 16.95 -25.19
CA SER A 105 -11.37 17.27 -23.95
C SER A 105 -11.97 18.69 -23.91
N MET A 106 -11.49 19.63 -24.74
CA MET A 106 -12.15 20.92 -24.94
C MET A 106 -13.29 20.85 -25.96
N VAL A 107 -13.31 19.81 -26.79
CA VAL A 107 -14.29 19.57 -27.87
C VAL A 107 -15.28 18.44 -27.52
N ASP A 108 -15.10 17.75 -26.39
CA ASP A 108 -16.00 16.68 -25.93
C ASP A 108 -17.36 17.27 -25.49
N PRO A 109 -18.48 16.84 -26.12
CA PRO A 109 -19.67 17.64 -26.34
C PRO A 109 -20.78 17.36 -25.30
N THR A 110 -20.44 17.18 -24.03
CA THR A 110 -21.48 17.18 -22.97
C THR A 110 -22.24 18.50 -22.88
N ASN A 111 -21.77 19.56 -23.55
CA ASN A 111 -22.56 20.73 -23.91
C ASN A 111 -22.60 20.86 -25.44
N GLY A 112 -23.58 20.22 -26.06
CA GLY A 112 -23.84 20.30 -27.49
C GLY A 112 -24.31 21.69 -27.92
N VAL A 113 -23.37 22.56 -28.29
CA VAL A 113 -23.68 23.66 -29.20
C VAL A 113 -22.57 23.73 -30.24
N SER A 114 -22.85 23.09 -31.36
CA SER A 114 -22.22 23.37 -32.63
C SER A 114 -22.60 24.78 -33.11
N VAL A 115 -21.59 25.51 -33.61
CA VAL A 115 -21.65 26.61 -34.60
C VAL A 115 -21.90 28.03 -34.03
N PRO A 116 -21.31 29.11 -34.61
CA PRO A 116 -20.45 29.22 -35.81
C PRO A 116 -18.97 29.51 -35.56
#